data_AF-A0A3Q9J6Z1-F1
#
_entry.id   AF-A0A3Q9J6Z1-F1
#
_cell.length_a   1.000
_cell.length_b   1.000
_cell.length_c   1.000
_cell.angle_alpha   90.00
_cell.angle_beta   90.00
_cell.angle_gamma   90.00
#
_symmetry.space_group_name_H-M   'P 1'
#
loop_
_entity.id
_entity.type
_entity.pdbx_description
1 polymer ?
#
loop_
_entity_poly.entity_id
_entity_poly.type
_entity_poly.pdbx_seq_one_letter_code
_entity_poly.pdbx_strand_id
1 'polypeptide(L)'
;MTEPIDRPGKIIAIHLSYASRADQRGRRPAAPSYFFKPASSVGVSGGTVERPAGTELLAFEGEIALVIGSAARRVSLDDAWSHVGWVTASNDLGLYDLRANDKGSNVRSKGGDGYTPIGPELIDARTVDPAALRVRTWVNGELRQDDTTAGLIFPLAQLVADLSQHFTLEPGDVILTGTPAGSSVIVPGDVVEVEVDAPDAPGAPSSGRLVTTVTQGETPFDGEIGSLPAVDDLQRTEAWGSRAEAGLPPVEKAPGLSPELRAQLLEAPTAGLSAQLRKRGHHSCFIDGVSVNIPGQKIVGTAKTLRFVPFREDLFASHGGGYNAQKRAFDAVEDGEVIVIEARGDATTGTLGDILALRAKVRGAAGVVTDGGVRDYDAVAEIGLPVFSQGAHPSVLGRKHVPWDVDVTISCGGATVQPGDIIVGDSDGVIVIPPALAAEVAASAVAQEIEDAWIAEQVAAGHPVDGLFPLNAEWRARYEKAVSDGSTR
;
A
#
# COMPACT_ATOMS: atom_id res chain seq x y z
N MET A 1 42.04 -10.61 11.71
CA MET A 1 41.71 -9.73 12.84
C MET A 1 40.83 -10.56 13.74
N THR A 2 41.20 -10.71 15.00
CA THR A 2 40.41 -11.38 16.05
C THR A 2 39.92 -10.37 17.08
N GLU A 3 39.97 -9.08 16.74
CA GLU A 3 39.61 -7.97 17.62
C GLU A 3 38.32 -7.31 17.10
N PRO A 4 37.49 -6.74 18.00
CA PRO A 4 36.28 -6.00 17.64
C PRO A 4 36.54 -4.90 16.62
N ILE A 5 35.55 -4.61 15.77
CA ILE A 5 35.65 -3.55 14.76
C ILE A 5 35.33 -2.21 15.43
N ASP A 6 36.30 -1.68 16.17
CA ASP A 6 36.08 -0.48 16.99
C ASP A 6 35.80 0.78 16.16
N ARG A 7 36.40 0.91 14.98
CA ARG A 7 36.18 2.04 14.06
C ARG A 7 36.27 1.60 12.59
N PRO A 8 35.15 1.20 11.97
CA PRO A 8 35.06 0.97 10.53
C PRO A 8 35.46 2.22 9.74
N GLY A 9 35.96 2.04 8.52
CA GLY A 9 36.20 3.14 7.59
C GLY A 9 34.88 3.78 7.13
N LYS A 10 34.15 3.05 6.30
CA LYS A 10 32.78 3.36 5.87
C LYS A 10 31.82 2.29 6.39
N ILE A 11 30.65 2.71 6.85
CA ILE A 11 29.52 1.82 7.14
C ILE A 11 28.46 2.10 6.09
N ILE A 12 28.24 1.12 5.21
CA ILE A 12 27.30 1.21 4.09
C ILE A 12 26.15 0.26 4.39
N ALA A 13 24.93 0.76 4.42
CA ALA A 13 23.75 -0.05 4.67
C ALA A 13 22.83 -0.03 3.45
N ILE A 14 22.16 -1.14 3.19
CA ILE A 14 21.15 -1.24 2.13
C ILE A 14 19.74 -0.99 2.69
N HIS A 15 18.90 -0.30 1.93
CA HIS A 15 17.54 0.06 2.39
C HIS A 15 16.59 -1.13 2.52
N LEU A 16 16.52 -1.98 1.50
CA LEU A 16 15.57 -3.10 1.44
C LEU A 16 16.17 -4.22 0.60
N SER A 17 16.44 -5.36 1.23
CA SER A 17 17.21 -6.44 0.63
C SER A 17 16.58 -7.82 0.80
N TYR A 18 15.56 -8.01 1.63
CA TYR A 18 14.87 -9.29 1.81
C TYR A 18 13.50 -9.30 1.14
N ALA A 19 13.15 -10.43 0.50
CA ALA A 19 11.84 -10.63 -0.11
C ALA A 19 10.71 -10.58 0.94
N SER A 20 10.92 -11.21 2.10
CA SER A 20 9.97 -11.20 3.22
C SER A 20 9.65 -9.77 3.68
N ARG A 21 10.67 -8.93 3.85
CA ARG A 21 10.52 -7.51 4.23
C ARG A 21 9.90 -6.67 3.12
N ALA A 22 10.22 -6.95 1.86
CA ALA A 22 9.66 -6.26 0.70
C ALA A 22 8.16 -6.52 0.55
N ASP A 23 7.75 -7.78 0.77
CA ASP A 23 6.35 -8.19 0.73
C ASP A 23 5.57 -7.58 1.90
N GLN A 24 6.16 -7.54 3.11
CA GLN A 24 5.58 -6.84 4.27
C GLN A 24 5.34 -5.34 3.99
N ARG A 25 6.25 -4.68 3.26
CA ARG A 25 6.12 -3.25 2.90
C ARG A 25 5.34 -3.00 1.62
N GLY A 26 4.89 -4.04 0.91
CA GLY A 26 4.19 -3.89 -0.37
C GLY A 26 5.03 -3.25 -1.48
N ARG A 27 6.37 -3.24 -1.36
CA ARG A 27 7.29 -2.63 -2.32
C ARG A 27 8.53 -3.50 -2.50
N ARG A 28 8.85 -3.86 -3.74
CA ARG A 28 10.06 -4.61 -4.10
C ARG A 28 10.99 -3.77 -4.99
N PRO A 29 12.23 -3.48 -4.55
CA PRO A 29 13.19 -2.71 -5.35
C PRO A 29 13.74 -3.55 -6.51
N ALA A 30 13.96 -2.92 -7.65
CA ALA A 30 14.58 -3.55 -8.82
C ALA A 30 16.12 -3.51 -8.79
N ALA A 31 16.70 -2.60 -8.01
CA ALA A 31 18.14 -2.43 -7.83
C ALA A 31 18.47 -2.08 -6.37
N PRO A 32 19.69 -2.38 -5.89
CA PRO A 32 20.15 -1.98 -4.57
C PRO A 32 20.12 -0.46 -4.38
N SER A 33 19.82 -0.02 -3.15
CA SER A 33 19.90 1.39 -2.76
C SER A 33 20.56 1.51 -1.40
N TYR A 34 21.58 2.35 -1.29
CA TYR A 34 22.46 2.41 -0.13
C TYR A 34 22.38 3.74 0.60
N PHE A 35 22.74 3.71 1.88
CA PHE A 35 22.99 4.89 2.69
C PHE A 35 24.22 4.67 3.57
N PHE A 36 24.75 5.74 4.14
CA PHE A 36 25.87 5.68 5.07
C PHE A 36 25.39 5.81 6.51
N LYS A 37 26.04 5.07 7.41
CA LYS A 37 25.93 5.28 8.84
C LYS A 37 27.24 5.89 9.37
N PRO A 38 27.19 6.86 10.30
CA PRO A 38 28.38 7.45 10.91
C PRO A 38 29.21 6.40 11.64
N ALA A 39 30.54 6.45 11.57
CA ALA A 39 31.38 5.53 12.34
C ALA A 39 31.21 5.67 13.87
N SER A 40 30.67 6.80 14.36
CA SER A 40 30.33 6.99 15.78
C SER A 40 29.13 6.17 16.23
N SER A 41 28.28 5.67 15.30
CA SER A 41 27.12 4.87 15.68
C SER A 41 27.48 3.43 16.06
N VAL A 42 28.75 3.02 15.96
CA VAL A 42 29.18 1.66 16.32
C VAL A 42 28.88 1.37 17.79
N GLY A 43 28.24 0.23 18.03
CA GLY A 43 28.00 -0.33 19.35
C GLY A 43 28.75 -1.63 19.55
N VAL A 44 28.83 -2.09 20.79
CA VAL A 44 29.48 -3.36 21.17
C VAL A 44 28.47 -4.30 21.83
N SER A 45 28.73 -5.60 21.77
CA SER A 45 27.91 -6.59 22.47
C SER A 45 27.93 -6.36 23.98
N GLY A 46 26.76 -6.47 24.63
CA GLY A 46 26.56 -6.15 26.04
C GLY A 46 26.45 -4.65 26.33
N GLY A 47 26.54 -3.79 25.32
CA GLY A 47 26.35 -2.35 25.44
C GLY A 47 24.88 -1.92 25.44
N THR A 48 24.68 -0.61 25.52
CA THR A 48 23.36 0.02 25.50
C THR A 48 23.14 0.87 24.26
N VAL A 49 21.88 1.02 23.86
CA VAL A 49 21.44 2.05 22.91
C VAL A 49 20.45 2.98 23.60
N GLU A 50 20.59 4.29 23.39
CA GLU A 50 19.66 5.27 23.92
C GLU A 50 18.49 5.51 22.93
N ARG A 51 17.26 5.42 23.44
CA ARG A 51 16.09 6.05 22.81
C ARG A 51 15.97 7.49 23.34
N PRO A 52 16.19 8.53 22.51
CA PRO A 52 16.17 9.92 22.97
C PRO A 52 14.83 10.34 23.60
N ALA A 53 14.86 11.38 24.43
CA ALA A 53 13.63 11.92 25.03
C ALA A 53 12.69 12.50 23.95
N GLY A 54 11.39 12.30 24.13
CA GLY A 54 10.37 12.77 23.19
C GLY A 54 10.27 11.95 21.90
N THR A 55 10.77 10.72 21.89
CA THR A 55 10.69 9.80 20.74
C THR A 55 10.08 8.46 21.15
N GLU A 56 9.43 7.78 20.21
CA GLU A 56 8.69 6.55 20.48
C GLU A 56 9.04 5.37 19.57
N LEU A 57 9.57 5.58 18.36
CA LEU A 57 9.73 4.55 17.33
C LEU A 57 11.19 4.14 17.08
N LEU A 58 11.92 3.77 18.14
CA LEU A 58 13.22 3.09 17.98
C LEU A 58 12.97 1.64 17.57
N ALA A 59 13.45 1.24 16.39
CA ALA A 59 13.26 -0.10 15.85
C ALA A 59 14.58 -0.85 15.69
N PHE A 60 14.53 -2.18 15.88
CA PHE A 60 15.64 -3.08 15.59
C PHE A 60 15.56 -3.64 14.18
N GLU A 61 16.71 -3.89 13.57
CA GLU A 61 16.84 -4.52 12.25
C GLU A 61 18.05 -5.45 12.30
N GLY A 62 17.83 -6.74 12.59
CA GLY A 62 18.90 -7.73 12.61
C GLY A 62 19.42 -7.99 11.20
N GLU A 63 20.74 -7.89 11.01
CA GLU A 63 21.38 -7.99 9.70
C GLU A 63 22.65 -8.83 9.73
N ILE A 64 23.00 -9.35 8.56
CA ILE A 64 24.33 -9.87 8.27
C ILE A 64 25.22 -8.68 7.92
N ALA A 65 26.37 -8.58 8.58
CA ALA A 65 27.39 -7.58 8.28
C ALA A 65 28.57 -8.22 7.56
N LEU A 66 28.99 -7.62 6.44
CA LEU A 66 30.20 -7.99 5.70
C LEU A 66 31.32 -7.03 6.06
N VAL A 67 32.48 -7.56 6.41
CA VAL A 67 33.67 -6.79 6.74
C VAL A 67 34.67 -6.97 5.62
N ILE A 68 34.99 -5.88 4.93
CA ILE A 68 35.91 -5.92 3.80
C ILE A 68 37.32 -6.23 4.31
N GLY A 69 37.94 -7.28 3.79
CA GLY A 69 39.27 -7.74 4.18
C GLY A 69 40.38 -7.25 3.24
N SER A 70 40.04 -6.99 1.98
CA SER A 70 40.97 -6.45 0.98
C SER A 70 40.27 -5.41 0.10
N ALA A 71 41.01 -4.43 -0.42
CA ALA A 71 40.43 -3.35 -1.19
C ALA A 71 39.73 -3.88 -2.46
N ALA A 72 38.52 -3.41 -2.74
CA ALA A 72 37.74 -3.78 -3.91
C ALA A 72 37.37 -2.54 -4.74
N ARG A 73 37.71 -2.54 -6.02
CA ARG A 73 37.31 -1.50 -6.98
C ARG A 73 37.00 -2.11 -8.33
N ARG A 74 35.78 -1.93 -8.82
CA ARG A 74 35.26 -2.46 -10.09
C ARG A 74 35.52 -3.97 -10.21
N VAL A 75 35.29 -4.70 -9.13
CA VAL A 75 35.50 -6.16 -9.08
C VAL A 75 34.35 -6.86 -9.78
N SER A 76 34.64 -8.01 -10.38
CA SER A 76 33.61 -8.85 -11.00
C SER A 76 32.70 -9.47 -9.93
N LEU A 77 31.52 -9.95 -10.33
CA LEU A 77 30.64 -10.67 -9.40
C LEU A 77 31.30 -11.93 -8.82
N ASP A 78 32.07 -12.64 -9.65
CA ASP A 78 32.73 -13.89 -9.26
C ASP A 78 33.90 -13.64 -8.29
N ASP A 79 34.59 -12.51 -8.41
CA ASP A 79 35.70 -12.14 -7.53
C ASP A 79 35.25 -11.43 -6.26
N ALA A 80 34.05 -10.87 -6.23
CA ALA A 80 33.59 -9.97 -5.18
C ALA A 80 33.64 -10.58 -3.77
N TRP A 81 33.25 -11.85 -3.61
CA TRP A 81 33.26 -12.50 -2.30
C TRP A 81 34.67 -12.64 -1.72
N SER A 82 35.70 -12.80 -2.56
CA SER A 82 37.09 -12.93 -2.10
C SER A 82 37.63 -11.69 -1.38
N HIS A 83 36.96 -10.54 -1.55
CA HIS A 83 37.30 -9.30 -0.86
C HIS A 83 36.68 -9.19 0.54
N VAL A 84 35.68 -10.02 0.86
CA VAL A 84 35.09 -10.08 2.19
C VAL A 84 36.03 -10.87 3.10
N GLY A 85 36.50 -10.24 4.17
CA GLY A 85 37.37 -10.90 5.15
C GLY A 85 36.56 -11.62 6.22
N TRP A 86 35.46 -11.02 6.65
CA TRP A 86 34.66 -11.54 7.75
C TRP A 86 33.16 -11.31 7.56
N VAL A 87 32.38 -12.19 8.15
CA VAL A 87 30.93 -12.08 8.33
C VAL A 87 30.64 -12.00 9.82
N THR A 88 29.69 -11.17 10.23
CA THR A 88 29.25 -11.10 11.63
C THR A 88 27.81 -10.61 11.75
N ALA A 89 27.25 -10.62 12.95
CA ALA A 89 25.94 -10.03 13.21
C ALA A 89 26.04 -8.51 13.35
N SER A 90 24.97 -7.82 12.96
CA SER A 90 24.77 -6.41 13.28
C SER A 90 23.29 -6.12 13.55
N ASN A 91 23.03 -5.03 14.26
CA ASN A 91 21.68 -4.50 14.42
C ASN A 91 21.62 -3.09 13.84
N ASP A 92 20.96 -2.92 12.70
CA ASP A 92 20.77 -1.63 12.04
C ASP A 92 19.63 -0.83 12.70
N LEU A 93 19.86 -0.45 13.97
CA LEU A 93 18.91 0.30 14.78
C LEU A 93 18.55 1.63 14.10
N GLY A 94 17.27 1.99 14.18
CA GLY A 94 16.77 3.23 13.58
C GLY A 94 15.65 3.87 14.36
N LEU A 95 15.72 5.19 14.53
CA LEU A 95 14.71 6.03 15.14
C LEU A 95 13.78 6.60 14.06
N TYR A 96 12.61 6.01 13.91
CA TYR A 96 11.72 6.30 12.79
C TYR A 96 11.09 7.69 12.90
N ASP A 97 11.03 8.26 14.10
CA ASP A 97 10.58 9.63 14.40
C ASP A 97 11.38 10.69 13.62
N LEU A 98 12.62 10.38 13.21
CA LEU A 98 13.46 11.31 12.43
C LEU A 98 13.36 11.12 10.91
N ARG A 99 12.62 10.10 10.43
CA ARG A 99 12.55 9.77 8.99
C ARG A 99 11.90 10.85 8.14
N ALA A 100 10.96 11.63 8.69
CA ALA A 100 10.28 12.67 7.94
C ALA A 100 11.26 13.67 7.30
N ASN A 101 12.34 13.98 8.02
CA ASN A 101 13.38 14.90 7.56
C ASN A 101 14.56 14.19 6.86
N ASP A 102 14.79 12.91 7.14
CA ASP A 102 15.93 12.13 6.65
C ASP A 102 15.59 11.15 5.52
N LYS A 103 14.45 11.35 4.86
CA LYS A 103 13.92 10.38 3.88
C LYS A 103 14.96 10.08 2.79
N GLY A 104 15.47 8.86 2.81
CA GLY A 104 16.42 8.32 1.83
C GLY A 104 17.90 8.40 2.23
N SER A 105 18.32 9.39 3.03
CA SER A 105 19.71 9.48 3.49
C SER A 105 19.92 8.77 4.83
N ASN A 106 18.88 8.71 5.67
CA ASN A 106 18.86 8.06 6.98
C ASN A 106 19.93 8.54 7.98
N VAL A 107 20.51 9.71 7.77
CA VAL A 107 21.73 10.13 8.50
C VAL A 107 21.49 10.25 10.01
N ARG A 108 20.45 10.97 10.47
CA ARG A 108 20.14 11.09 11.90
C ARG A 108 19.30 9.90 12.36
N SER A 109 18.34 9.47 11.57
CA SER A 109 17.45 8.36 11.93
C SER A 109 18.20 7.05 12.19
N LYS A 110 19.36 6.82 11.56
CA LYS A 110 20.17 5.60 11.75
C LYS A 110 21.59 5.86 12.28
N GLY A 111 21.89 7.09 12.67
CA GLY A 111 23.26 7.50 13.01
C GLY A 111 23.52 7.86 14.48
N GLY A 112 22.60 7.57 15.39
CA GLY A 112 22.82 7.77 16.82
C GLY A 112 23.92 6.88 17.39
N ASP A 113 24.55 7.30 18.49
CA ASP A 113 25.58 6.52 19.15
C ASP A 113 25.02 5.14 19.60
N GLY A 114 25.73 4.06 19.27
CA GLY A 114 25.27 2.70 19.52
C GLY A 114 24.21 2.15 18.55
N TYR A 115 23.82 2.88 17.50
CA TYR A 115 22.81 2.44 16.52
C TYR A 115 23.34 1.44 15.49
N THR A 116 24.60 1.00 15.62
CA THR A 116 25.23 -0.02 14.79
C THR A 116 26.06 -0.98 15.64
N PRO A 117 25.45 -1.75 16.55
CA PRO A 117 26.14 -2.84 17.20
C PRO A 117 26.65 -3.82 16.13
N ILE A 118 27.90 -4.26 16.24
CA ILE A 118 28.54 -5.22 15.32
C ILE A 118 29.32 -6.25 16.16
N GLY A 119 29.29 -7.52 15.77
CA GLY A 119 29.99 -8.61 16.47
C GLY A 119 29.03 -9.64 17.08
N PRO A 120 29.35 -10.26 18.23
CA PRO A 120 30.62 -10.14 18.98
C PRO A 120 31.79 -10.83 18.31
N GLU A 121 31.56 -11.94 17.60
CA GLU A 121 32.62 -12.72 16.94
C GLU A 121 32.59 -12.57 15.42
N LEU A 122 33.76 -12.75 14.80
CA LEU A 122 33.93 -12.69 13.34
C LEU A 122 34.00 -14.11 12.76
N ILE A 123 33.12 -14.42 11.81
CA ILE A 123 33.15 -15.64 11.01
C ILE A 123 34.08 -15.40 9.81
N ASP A 124 35.03 -16.30 9.58
CA ASP A 124 35.91 -16.23 8.41
C ASP A 124 35.10 -16.43 7.12
N ALA A 125 35.00 -15.37 6.30
CA ALA A 125 34.20 -15.39 5.08
C ALA A 125 34.73 -16.40 4.04
N ARG A 126 36.01 -16.80 4.14
CA ARG A 126 36.64 -17.77 3.24
C ARG A 126 36.22 -19.21 3.53
N THR A 127 35.63 -19.46 4.69
CA THR A 127 35.23 -20.82 5.12
C THR A 127 33.72 -21.07 5.02
N VAL A 128 32.95 -20.09 4.51
CA VAL A 128 31.48 -20.15 4.44
C VAL A 128 30.99 -19.81 3.03
N ASP A 129 29.82 -20.33 2.68
CA ASP A 129 29.13 -19.99 1.43
C ASP A 129 28.25 -18.74 1.66
N PRO A 130 28.42 -17.64 0.89
CA PRO A 130 27.56 -16.46 1.00
C PRO A 130 26.08 -16.71 0.73
N ALA A 131 25.71 -17.86 0.14
CA ALA A 131 24.32 -18.25 -0.09
C ALA A 131 23.71 -19.08 1.05
N ALA A 132 24.50 -19.49 2.06
CA ALA A 132 24.07 -20.39 3.14
C ALA A 132 24.29 -19.80 4.56
N LEU A 133 24.12 -18.49 4.72
CA LEU A 133 24.15 -17.84 6.03
C LEU A 133 22.73 -17.66 6.56
N ARG A 134 22.58 -17.71 7.88
CA ARG A 134 21.32 -17.46 8.57
C ARG A 134 21.46 -16.30 9.54
N VAL A 135 20.41 -15.49 9.65
CA VAL A 135 20.29 -14.40 10.61
C VAL A 135 19.07 -14.64 11.49
N ARG A 136 19.27 -14.49 12.80
CA ARG A 136 18.21 -14.60 13.79
C ARG A 136 18.25 -13.42 14.74
N THR A 137 17.07 -12.97 15.17
CA THR A 137 16.95 -11.87 16.12
C THR A 137 15.92 -12.18 17.19
N TRP A 138 16.29 -11.92 18.44
CA TRP A 138 15.42 -12.06 19.60
C TRP A 138 15.22 -10.73 20.28
N VAL A 139 14.03 -10.53 20.83
CA VAL A 139 13.72 -9.43 21.75
C VAL A 139 13.24 -10.05 23.05
N ASN A 140 13.94 -9.80 24.15
CA ASN A 140 13.66 -10.39 25.46
C ASN A 140 13.58 -11.92 25.43
N GLY A 141 14.43 -12.56 24.62
CA GLY A 141 14.47 -14.01 24.42
C GLY A 141 13.41 -14.57 23.46
N GLU A 142 12.45 -13.76 22.99
CA GLU A 142 11.46 -14.18 21.99
C GLU A 142 12.01 -14.00 20.57
N LEU A 143 11.96 -15.06 19.75
CA LEU A 143 12.44 -15.02 18.36
C LEU A 143 11.51 -14.14 17.51
N ARG A 144 12.05 -13.08 16.92
CA ARG A 144 11.31 -12.12 16.07
C ARG A 144 11.70 -12.17 14.61
N GLN A 145 12.93 -12.54 14.30
CA GLN A 145 13.43 -12.71 12.93
C GLN A 145 14.18 -14.04 12.83
N ASP A 146 13.92 -14.78 11.76
CA ASP A 146 14.63 -16.02 11.40
C ASP A 146 14.56 -16.19 9.88
N ASP A 147 15.65 -15.90 9.19
CA ASP A 147 15.73 -15.97 7.73
C ASP A 147 17.17 -16.32 7.30
N THR A 148 17.34 -16.65 6.03
CA THR A 148 18.63 -17.02 5.45
C THR A 148 18.96 -16.13 4.27
N THR A 149 20.19 -16.18 3.78
CA THR A 149 20.62 -15.49 2.55
C THR A 149 19.84 -15.92 1.31
N ALA A 150 19.10 -17.04 1.35
CA ALA A 150 18.16 -17.40 0.29
C ALA A 150 16.96 -16.44 0.19
N GLY A 151 16.64 -15.71 1.27
CA GLY A 151 15.61 -14.68 1.30
C GLY A 151 16.04 -13.34 0.71
N LEU A 152 17.33 -13.16 0.37
CA LEU A 152 17.85 -11.93 -0.21
C LEU A 152 17.37 -11.72 -1.66
N ILE A 153 16.93 -10.51 -1.97
CA ILE A 153 16.63 -9.99 -3.31
C ILE A 153 17.94 -9.79 -4.08
N PHE A 154 18.98 -9.33 -3.40
CA PHE A 154 20.31 -9.05 -3.96
C PHE A 154 21.35 -9.92 -3.24
N PRO A 155 21.99 -10.87 -3.93
CA PRO A 155 23.03 -11.71 -3.32
C PRO A 155 24.18 -10.90 -2.73
N LEU A 156 24.81 -11.41 -1.67
CA LEU A 156 25.85 -10.69 -0.92
C LEU A 156 27.03 -10.25 -1.81
N ALA A 157 27.49 -11.13 -2.71
CA ALA A 157 28.55 -10.81 -3.67
C ALA A 157 28.17 -9.67 -4.62
N GLN A 158 26.88 -9.56 -4.98
CA GLN A 158 26.38 -8.48 -5.82
C GLN A 158 26.56 -7.12 -5.12
N LEU A 159 26.31 -7.04 -3.80
CA LEU A 159 26.45 -5.78 -3.07
C LEU A 159 27.88 -5.23 -3.12
N VAL A 160 28.87 -6.12 -2.93
CA VAL A 160 30.29 -5.77 -3.00
C VAL A 160 30.67 -5.34 -4.42
N ALA A 161 30.30 -6.14 -5.43
CA ALA A 161 30.58 -5.83 -6.83
C ALA A 161 29.96 -4.47 -7.23
N ASP A 162 28.69 -4.25 -6.89
CA ASP A 162 27.93 -3.06 -7.26
C ASP A 162 28.51 -1.77 -6.67
N LEU A 163 28.72 -1.73 -5.35
CA LEU A 163 29.35 -0.60 -4.66
C LEU A 163 30.73 -0.29 -5.24
N SER A 164 31.52 -1.34 -5.50
CA SER A 164 32.88 -1.20 -6.02
C SER A 164 32.93 -0.55 -7.41
N GLN A 165 31.83 -0.53 -8.18
CA GLN A 165 31.82 0.10 -9.50
C GLN A 165 32.13 1.60 -9.41
N HIS A 166 31.63 2.26 -8.36
CA HIS A 166 31.72 3.70 -8.20
C HIS A 166 32.92 4.12 -7.34
N PHE A 167 33.06 3.55 -6.14
CA PHE A 167 34.12 3.88 -5.19
C PHE A 167 34.86 2.64 -4.68
N THR A 168 36.04 2.86 -4.11
CA THR A 168 36.85 1.77 -3.54
C THR A 168 36.28 1.38 -2.18
N LEU A 169 35.97 0.10 -2.01
CA LEU A 169 35.79 -0.50 -0.70
C LEU A 169 37.18 -0.78 -0.12
N GLU A 170 37.40 -0.41 1.13
CA GLU A 170 38.69 -0.46 1.83
C GLU A 170 38.65 -1.53 2.92
N PRO A 171 39.80 -2.15 3.27
CA PRO A 171 39.86 -3.05 4.40
C PRO A 171 39.32 -2.39 5.68
N GLY A 172 38.38 -3.06 6.35
CA GLY A 172 37.69 -2.56 7.54
C GLY A 172 36.39 -1.79 7.26
N ASP A 173 36.03 -1.56 5.99
CA ASP A 173 34.67 -1.13 5.66
C ASP A 173 33.64 -2.21 6.02
N VAL A 174 32.44 -1.77 6.40
CA VAL A 174 31.33 -2.64 6.77
C VAL A 174 30.15 -2.41 5.82
N ILE A 175 29.58 -3.51 5.31
CA ILE A 175 28.33 -3.50 4.54
C ILE A 175 27.25 -4.20 5.36
N LEU A 176 26.18 -3.49 5.70
CA LEU A 176 24.98 -4.04 6.31
C LEU A 176 24.02 -4.44 5.19
N THR A 177 23.61 -5.71 5.17
CA THR A 177 23.06 -6.37 3.96
C THR A 177 21.54 -6.39 3.91
N GLY A 178 20.87 -5.70 4.83
CA GLY A 178 19.43 -5.61 4.97
C GLY A 178 18.88 -6.60 5.99
N THR A 179 17.64 -6.34 6.39
CA THR A 179 16.93 -7.11 7.43
C THR A 179 15.72 -7.87 6.85
N PRO A 180 15.41 -9.09 7.34
CA PRO A 180 14.19 -9.82 6.99
C PRO A 180 12.93 -9.21 7.63
N ALA A 181 11.75 -9.75 7.32
CA ALA A 181 10.52 -9.39 8.04
C ALA A 181 10.64 -9.68 9.55
N GLY A 182 9.86 -8.97 10.37
CA GLY A 182 9.82 -9.16 11.83
C GLY A 182 10.47 -8.05 12.66
N SER A 183 11.17 -7.10 12.03
CA SER A 183 11.59 -5.85 12.68
C SER A 183 10.41 -5.04 13.18
N SER A 184 10.49 -4.62 14.43
CA SER A 184 9.48 -3.82 15.13
C SER A 184 10.11 -2.84 16.12
N VAL A 185 9.28 -2.09 16.83
CA VAL A 185 9.71 -1.11 17.85
C VAL A 185 10.18 -1.82 19.11
N ILE A 186 11.24 -1.29 19.72
CA ILE A 186 11.80 -1.69 21.02
C ILE A 186 11.75 -0.50 21.99
N VAL A 187 11.51 -0.80 23.26
CA VAL A 187 11.33 0.21 24.31
C VAL A 187 12.42 0.10 25.37
N PRO A 188 12.68 1.17 26.16
CA PRO A 188 13.65 1.12 27.25
C PRO A 188 13.42 -0.07 28.18
N GLY A 189 14.50 -0.80 28.46
CA GLY A 189 14.48 -2.06 29.21
C GLY A 189 14.54 -3.30 28.32
N ASP A 190 14.15 -3.21 27.04
CA ASP A 190 14.25 -4.35 26.12
C ASP A 190 15.71 -4.74 25.86
N VAL A 191 15.93 -6.04 25.69
CA VAL A 191 17.21 -6.62 25.27
C VAL A 191 17.03 -7.25 23.89
N VAL A 192 17.80 -6.77 22.93
CA VAL A 192 17.84 -7.30 21.56
C VAL A 192 19.08 -8.13 21.38
N GLU A 193 18.93 -9.32 20.81
CA GLU A 193 20.03 -10.22 20.50
C GLU A 193 20.00 -10.55 19.00
N VAL A 194 21.11 -10.36 18.29
CA VAL A 194 21.25 -10.77 16.88
C VAL A 194 22.33 -11.84 16.77
N GLU A 195 22.08 -12.90 16.01
CA GLU A 195 23.06 -13.94 15.71
C GLU A 195 23.09 -14.20 14.22
N VAL A 196 24.30 -14.34 13.68
CA VAL A 196 24.55 -14.83 12.33
C VAL A 196 25.35 -16.12 12.43
N ASP A 197 24.91 -17.17 11.74
CA ASP A 197 25.62 -18.45 11.69
C ASP A 197 25.66 -19.04 10.27
N ALA A 198 26.58 -19.98 10.07
CA ALA A 198 26.69 -20.78 8.86
C ALA A 198 26.50 -22.26 9.23
N PRO A 199 25.24 -22.72 9.40
CA PRO A 199 24.95 -24.02 10.03
C PRO A 199 25.50 -25.21 9.23
N ASP A 200 25.58 -25.08 7.91
CA ASP A 200 26.03 -26.15 7.01
C ASP A 200 27.54 -26.10 6.70
N ALA A 201 28.26 -25.09 7.17
CA ALA A 201 29.70 -24.98 6.98
C ALA A 201 30.47 -25.85 8.00
N PRO A 202 31.70 -26.31 7.67
CA PRO A 202 32.53 -27.08 8.61
C PRO A 202 32.72 -26.35 9.94
N GLY A 203 32.32 -27.02 11.03
CA GLY A 203 32.40 -26.45 12.38
C GLY A 203 31.23 -25.54 12.78
N ALA A 204 30.25 -25.34 11.90
CA ALA A 204 29.04 -24.54 12.11
C ALA A 204 29.34 -23.18 12.81
N PRO A 205 30.20 -22.34 12.22
CA PRO A 205 30.65 -21.11 12.86
C PRO A 205 29.46 -20.16 13.10
N SER A 206 29.52 -19.46 14.23
CA SER A 206 28.52 -18.46 14.66
C SER A 206 29.25 -17.19 15.10
N SER A 207 28.60 -16.04 14.88
CA SER A 207 29.02 -14.75 15.44
C SER A 207 28.85 -14.70 16.95
N GLY A 208 28.16 -15.66 17.57
CA GLY A 208 27.58 -15.52 18.89
C GLY A 208 26.44 -14.51 18.89
N ARG A 209 25.83 -14.31 20.07
CA ARG A 209 24.74 -13.35 20.24
C ARG A 209 25.28 -11.94 20.50
N LEU A 210 24.98 -11.03 19.58
CA LEU A 210 25.17 -9.60 19.71
C LEU A 210 24.06 -9.02 20.57
N VAL A 211 24.38 -8.70 21.83
CA VAL A 211 23.39 -8.25 22.81
C VAL A 211 23.40 -6.72 22.89
N THR A 212 22.23 -6.09 22.86
CA THR A 212 22.06 -4.65 23.04
C THR A 212 20.88 -4.37 23.96
N THR A 213 21.08 -3.53 24.98
CA THR A 213 20.01 -3.13 25.91
C THR A 213 19.53 -1.71 25.62
N VAL A 214 18.22 -1.52 25.53
CA VAL A 214 17.63 -0.20 25.27
C VAL A 214 17.54 0.60 26.57
N THR A 215 17.95 1.86 26.52
CA THR A 215 17.87 2.83 27.62
C THR A 215 17.06 4.05 27.21
N GLN A 216 16.54 4.79 28.19
CA GLN A 216 15.79 6.02 27.94
C GLN A 216 16.72 7.23 28.13
N GLY A 217 16.83 8.05 27.10
CA GLY A 217 17.48 9.36 27.19
C GLY A 217 16.60 10.39 27.88
N GLU A 218 17.22 11.36 28.53
CA GLU A 218 16.53 12.45 29.23
C GLU A 218 16.57 13.79 28.48
N THR A 219 17.45 13.90 27.47
CA THR A 219 17.67 15.15 26.74
C THR A 219 16.74 15.23 25.52
N PRO A 220 15.83 16.22 25.45
CA PRO A 220 14.97 16.41 24.28
C PRO A 220 15.73 17.07 23.13
N PHE A 221 15.20 16.93 21.91
CA PHE A 221 15.64 17.73 20.77
C PHE A 221 15.27 19.20 20.95
N ASP A 222 16.18 20.10 20.55
CA ASP A 222 15.96 21.54 20.59
C ASP A 222 15.35 22.04 19.27
N GLY A 223 14.11 22.52 19.36
CA GLY A 223 13.35 23.05 18.22
C GLY A 223 13.85 24.41 17.72
N GLU A 224 14.65 25.14 18.50
CA GLU A 224 15.30 26.37 18.05
C GLU A 224 16.51 26.08 17.15
N ILE A 225 17.13 24.90 17.29
CA ILE A 225 18.30 24.48 16.49
C ILE A 225 17.90 23.82 15.17
N GLY A 226 16.88 22.96 15.19
CA GLY A 226 16.54 22.18 14.00
C GLY A 226 15.24 21.39 14.10
N SER A 227 15.03 20.52 13.12
CA SER A 227 13.79 19.75 13.05
C SER A 227 13.66 18.75 14.19
N LEU A 228 12.47 18.73 14.77
CA LEU A 228 12.09 17.83 15.84
C LEU A 228 11.68 16.45 15.31
N PRO A 229 11.73 15.41 16.17
CA PRO A 229 11.07 14.15 15.92
C PRO A 229 9.58 14.36 15.61
N ALA A 230 9.08 13.65 14.60
CA ALA A 230 7.70 13.72 14.17
C ALA A 230 7.20 12.31 13.82
N VAL A 231 6.02 11.99 14.34
CA VAL A 231 5.37 10.69 14.15
C VAL A 231 3.90 10.87 13.79
N ASP A 232 3.49 10.25 12.69
CA ASP A 232 2.10 10.04 12.32
C ASP A 232 1.70 8.55 12.39
N ASP A 233 0.42 8.27 12.16
CA ASP A 233 -0.14 6.93 12.18
C ASP A 233 0.46 5.98 11.13
N LEU A 234 0.92 6.53 10.00
CA LEU A 234 1.58 5.76 8.96
C LEU A 234 2.95 5.30 9.46
N GLN A 235 3.75 6.20 10.02
CA GLN A 235 5.05 5.87 10.60
C GLN A 235 4.93 4.87 11.75
N ARG A 236 3.93 5.01 12.63
CA ARG A 236 3.66 4.02 13.69
C ARG A 236 3.33 2.65 13.09
N THR A 237 2.43 2.60 12.11
CA THR A 237 2.05 1.35 11.44
C THR A 237 3.25 0.68 10.78
N GLU A 238 4.09 1.45 10.08
CA GLU A 238 5.30 0.92 9.43
C GLU A 238 6.37 0.46 10.44
N ALA A 239 6.51 1.16 11.56
CA ALA A 239 7.50 0.83 12.59
C ALA A 239 7.11 -0.42 13.37
N TRP A 240 5.84 -0.54 13.76
CA TRP A 240 5.36 -1.70 14.51
C TRP A 240 5.13 -2.93 13.64
N GLY A 241 4.91 -2.74 12.33
CA GLY A 241 4.65 -3.80 11.35
C GLY A 241 3.17 -3.90 10.98
N SER A 242 2.27 -3.43 11.84
CA SER A 242 0.84 -3.32 11.56
C SER A 242 0.19 -2.23 12.42
N ARG A 243 -1.02 -1.79 12.01
CA ARG A 243 -1.79 -0.79 12.75
C ARG A 243 -2.25 -1.33 14.12
N ALA A 244 -2.59 -2.61 14.17
CA ALA A 244 -3.01 -3.28 15.41
C ALA A 244 -1.85 -3.37 16.42
N GLU A 245 -0.65 -3.75 15.96
CA GLU A 245 0.55 -3.80 16.82
C GLU A 245 0.99 -2.39 17.26
N ALA A 246 0.74 -1.37 16.44
CA ALA A 246 0.94 0.02 16.81
C ALA A 246 -0.03 0.54 17.89
N GLY A 247 -0.97 -0.28 18.36
CA GLY A 247 -2.00 0.15 19.31
C GLY A 247 -2.97 1.18 18.74
N LEU A 248 -2.98 1.37 17.42
CA LEU A 248 -3.86 2.30 16.75
C LEU A 248 -5.24 1.65 16.56
N PRO A 249 -6.34 2.40 16.71
CA PRO A 249 -7.66 1.88 16.40
C PRO A 249 -7.67 1.41 14.95
N PRO A 250 -8.39 0.33 14.60
CA PRO A 250 -8.63 0.00 13.20
C PRO A 250 -9.00 1.27 12.45
N VAL A 251 -8.48 1.45 11.23
CA VAL A 251 -9.09 2.46 10.36
C VAL A 251 -10.55 2.04 10.29
N GLU A 252 -11.46 2.89 10.75
CA GLU A 252 -12.87 2.68 10.47
C GLU A 252 -12.96 2.64 8.95
N LYS A 253 -13.03 1.43 8.36
CA LYS A 253 -13.52 1.27 7.01
C LYS A 253 -14.83 2.05 7.05
N ALA A 254 -14.94 3.10 6.24
CA ALA A 254 -16.21 3.80 6.03
C ALA A 254 -17.27 2.70 5.96
N PRO A 255 -18.34 2.77 6.79
CA PRO A 255 -19.18 1.63 7.10
C PRO A 255 -19.47 0.89 5.81
N GLY A 256 -18.89 -0.31 5.70
CA GLY A 256 -18.94 -1.07 4.46
C GLY A 256 -20.39 -1.22 4.04
N LEU A 257 -20.62 -1.28 2.73
CA LEU A 257 -21.96 -1.43 2.20
C LEU A 257 -22.62 -2.70 2.77
N SER A 258 -23.55 -2.54 3.71
CA SER A 258 -24.21 -3.69 4.34
C SER A 258 -25.04 -4.45 3.29
N PRO A 259 -25.26 -5.77 3.44
CA PRO A 259 -26.10 -6.54 2.53
C PRO A 259 -27.51 -5.95 2.35
N GLU A 260 -28.09 -5.41 3.42
CA GLU A 260 -29.42 -4.78 3.43
C GLU A 260 -29.42 -3.48 2.63
N LEU A 261 -28.43 -2.62 2.88
CA LEU A 261 -28.29 -1.37 2.13
C LEU A 261 -28.00 -1.65 0.65
N ARG A 262 -27.17 -2.66 0.36
CA ARG A 262 -26.90 -3.10 -1.01
C ARG A 262 -28.18 -3.54 -1.73
N ALA A 263 -29.04 -4.31 -1.06
CA ALA A 263 -30.31 -4.74 -1.62
C ALA A 263 -31.24 -3.54 -1.92
N GLN A 264 -31.35 -2.58 -1.00
CA GLN A 264 -32.14 -1.37 -1.22
C GLN A 264 -31.62 -0.53 -2.40
N LEU A 265 -30.29 -0.38 -2.52
CA LEU A 265 -29.68 0.36 -3.64
C LEU A 265 -29.82 -0.37 -4.98
N LEU A 266 -29.93 -1.71 -4.98
CA LEU A 266 -30.23 -2.48 -6.19
C LEU A 266 -31.67 -2.28 -6.66
N GLU A 267 -32.61 -2.08 -5.74
CA GLU A 267 -34.01 -1.78 -6.06
C GLU A 267 -34.19 -0.35 -6.55
N ALA A 268 -33.52 0.62 -5.92
CA ALA A 268 -33.61 2.03 -6.30
C ALA A 268 -33.06 2.28 -7.73
N PRO A 269 -33.79 3.04 -8.59
CA PRO A 269 -33.24 3.52 -9.85
C PRO A 269 -32.28 4.69 -9.61
N THR A 270 -31.28 4.82 -10.48
CA THR A 270 -30.32 5.92 -10.40
C THR A 270 -31.02 7.28 -10.50
N ALA A 271 -32.05 7.44 -11.33
CA ALA A 271 -32.85 8.66 -11.41
C ALA A 271 -33.44 9.09 -10.05
N GLY A 272 -34.00 8.14 -9.29
CA GLY A 272 -34.53 8.37 -7.95
C GLY A 272 -33.45 8.77 -6.94
N LEU A 273 -32.31 8.06 -6.95
CA LEU A 273 -31.15 8.37 -6.11
C LEU A 273 -30.60 9.78 -6.41
N SER A 274 -30.51 10.15 -7.69
CA SER A 274 -30.09 11.48 -8.14
C SER A 274 -31.03 12.57 -7.63
N ALA A 275 -32.35 12.38 -7.73
CA ALA A 275 -33.32 13.32 -7.22
C ALA A 275 -33.18 13.53 -5.71
N GLN A 276 -32.93 12.46 -4.94
CA GLN A 276 -32.76 12.51 -3.49
C GLN A 276 -31.45 13.19 -3.07
N LEU A 277 -30.36 12.96 -3.80
CA LEU A 277 -29.09 13.68 -3.60
C LEU A 277 -29.25 15.17 -3.90
N ARG A 278 -29.92 15.52 -4.99
CA ARG A 278 -30.18 16.91 -5.39
C ARG A 278 -31.01 17.66 -4.35
N LYS A 279 -32.04 17.02 -3.77
CA LYS A 279 -32.83 17.58 -2.65
C LYS A 279 -31.96 17.90 -1.42
N ARG A 280 -30.82 17.22 -1.25
CA ARG A 280 -29.86 17.39 -0.15
C ARG A 280 -28.67 18.28 -0.52
N GLY A 281 -28.72 18.97 -1.66
CA GLY A 281 -27.67 19.90 -2.12
C GLY A 281 -26.50 19.25 -2.86
N HIS A 282 -26.58 17.96 -3.18
CA HIS A 282 -25.55 17.24 -3.93
C HIS A 282 -25.91 17.25 -5.43
N HIS A 283 -25.22 18.10 -6.20
CA HIS A 283 -25.53 18.36 -7.61
C HIS A 283 -24.58 17.71 -8.62
N SER A 284 -23.42 17.20 -8.20
CA SER A 284 -22.35 16.71 -9.09
C SER A 284 -21.90 15.29 -8.74
N CYS A 285 -22.89 14.43 -8.45
CA CYS A 285 -22.69 13.07 -7.95
C CYS A 285 -22.95 12.00 -9.02
N PHE A 286 -22.71 12.31 -10.30
CA PHE A 286 -22.95 11.41 -11.42
C PHE A 286 -21.74 11.34 -12.35
N ILE A 287 -21.40 10.15 -12.81
CA ILE A 287 -20.33 9.91 -13.78
C ILE A 287 -20.94 10.02 -15.17
N ASP A 288 -20.63 11.09 -15.88
CA ASP A 288 -21.18 11.38 -17.20
C ASP A 288 -20.59 10.50 -18.31
N GLY A 289 -21.40 10.27 -19.34
CA GLY A 289 -20.97 9.70 -20.62
C GLY A 289 -20.68 8.20 -20.59
N VAL A 290 -20.97 7.51 -19.47
CA VAL A 290 -20.77 6.06 -19.35
C VAL A 290 -22.09 5.30 -19.55
N SER A 291 -22.00 4.16 -20.22
CA SER A 291 -23.10 3.22 -20.44
C SER A 291 -22.65 1.80 -20.11
N VAL A 292 -23.58 0.98 -19.63
CA VAL A 292 -23.32 -0.43 -19.29
C VAL A 292 -23.05 -1.26 -20.55
N ASN A 293 -22.04 -2.14 -20.50
CA ASN A 293 -21.68 -2.96 -21.64
C ASN A 293 -22.62 -4.17 -21.84
N ILE A 294 -23.31 -4.61 -20.78
CA ILE A 294 -24.36 -5.63 -20.82
C ILE A 294 -25.71 -4.94 -20.55
N PRO A 295 -26.59 -4.82 -21.55
CA PRO A 295 -27.87 -4.13 -21.40
C PRO A 295 -28.69 -4.64 -20.20
N GLY A 296 -29.19 -3.70 -19.39
CA GLY A 296 -30.06 -3.98 -18.24
C GLY A 296 -29.33 -4.45 -16.98
N GLN A 297 -28.00 -4.60 -16.98
CA GLN A 297 -27.27 -4.87 -15.74
C GLN A 297 -27.20 -3.63 -14.84
N LYS A 298 -27.27 -3.89 -13.53
CA LYS A 298 -26.99 -2.91 -12.49
C LYS A 298 -25.63 -3.18 -11.85
N ILE A 299 -25.06 -2.15 -11.23
CA ILE A 299 -23.87 -2.23 -10.41
C ILE A 299 -24.13 -1.55 -9.07
N VAL A 300 -23.74 -2.20 -7.97
CA VAL A 300 -23.76 -1.61 -6.62
C VAL A 300 -22.54 -2.12 -5.84
N GLY A 301 -21.72 -1.21 -5.33
CA GLY A 301 -20.56 -1.53 -4.50
C GLY A 301 -19.81 -0.30 -4.01
N THR A 302 -18.72 -0.49 -3.27
CA THR A 302 -17.84 0.58 -2.78
C THR A 302 -16.72 0.89 -3.78
N ALA A 303 -16.36 2.16 -3.94
CA ALA A 303 -15.39 2.59 -4.94
C ALA A 303 -13.95 2.20 -4.56
N LYS A 304 -13.26 1.56 -5.51
CA LYS A 304 -11.80 1.44 -5.56
C LYS A 304 -11.29 2.28 -6.73
N THR A 305 -10.50 3.31 -6.47
CA THR A 305 -10.20 4.32 -7.49
C THR A 305 -8.86 4.06 -8.19
N LEU A 306 -8.81 4.35 -9.49
CA LEU A 306 -7.62 4.29 -10.33
C LEU A 306 -7.54 5.55 -11.18
N ARG A 307 -6.39 6.22 -11.17
CA ARG A 307 -6.17 7.46 -11.91
C ARG A 307 -5.16 7.28 -13.02
N PHE A 308 -5.53 7.71 -14.23
CA PHE A 308 -4.62 7.82 -15.36
C PHE A 308 -4.21 9.28 -15.59
N VAL A 309 -2.96 9.48 -16.01
CA VAL A 309 -2.44 10.78 -16.46
C VAL A 309 -2.22 10.78 -17.96
N PRO A 310 -2.12 11.96 -18.62
CA PRO A 310 -1.78 12.04 -20.03
C PRO A 310 -0.50 11.27 -20.35
N PHE A 311 -0.49 10.62 -21.52
CA PHE A 311 0.69 9.90 -22.00
C PHE A 311 1.89 10.84 -22.16
N ARG A 312 3.03 10.38 -21.66
CA ARG A 312 4.36 10.93 -21.95
C ARG A 312 5.33 9.75 -22.00
N GLU A 313 6.19 9.71 -23.01
CA GLU A 313 7.00 8.53 -23.36
C GLU A 313 7.89 8.07 -22.19
N ASP A 314 8.54 9.00 -21.49
CA ASP A 314 9.39 8.74 -20.33
C ASP A 314 8.59 8.25 -19.10
N LEU A 315 7.39 8.79 -18.89
CA LEU A 315 6.49 8.36 -17.82
C LEU A 315 5.93 6.97 -18.08
N PHE A 316 5.57 6.67 -19.34
CA PHE A 316 5.12 5.34 -19.70
C PHE A 316 6.24 4.30 -19.60
N ALA A 317 7.47 4.66 -19.98
CA ALA A 317 8.62 3.78 -19.82
C ALA A 317 8.86 3.41 -18.34
N SER A 318 8.63 4.33 -17.41
CA SER A 318 8.86 4.13 -15.97
C SER A 318 7.65 3.54 -15.21
N HIS A 319 6.42 3.86 -15.63
CA HIS A 319 5.19 3.54 -14.87
C HIS A 319 4.17 2.72 -15.65
N GLY A 320 4.31 2.61 -16.98
CA GLY A 320 3.34 1.95 -17.86
C GLY A 320 3.52 0.44 -18.01
N GLY A 321 4.74 -0.07 -17.86
CA GLY A 321 5.07 -1.50 -17.98
C GLY A 321 4.90 -2.30 -16.68
N GLY A 322 5.18 -3.61 -16.73
CA GLY A 322 5.30 -4.45 -15.54
C GLY A 322 4.04 -4.49 -14.66
N TYR A 323 4.22 -4.50 -13.34
CA TYR A 323 3.16 -4.46 -12.33
C TYR A 323 2.76 -3.01 -11.97
N ASN A 324 2.28 -2.30 -12.99
CA ASN A 324 1.87 -0.89 -12.91
C ASN A 324 0.62 -0.66 -12.03
N ALA A 325 0.23 0.61 -11.86
CA ALA A 325 -0.92 1.00 -11.04
C ALA A 325 -2.24 0.36 -11.50
N GLN A 326 -2.46 0.16 -12.80
CA GLN A 326 -3.64 -0.53 -13.31
C GLN A 326 -3.69 -1.97 -12.79
N LYS A 327 -2.62 -2.76 -12.96
CA LYS A 327 -2.60 -4.14 -12.48
C LYS A 327 -2.73 -4.23 -10.96
N ARG A 328 -2.07 -3.33 -10.22
CA ARG A 328 -2.22 -3.25 -8.76
C ARG A 328 -3.66 -3.00 -8.34
N ALA A 329 -4.38 -2.09 -9.00
CA ALA A 329 -5.78 -1.81 -8.70
C ALA A 329 -6.67 -3.04 -8.92
N PHE A 330 -6.49 -3.76 -10.04
CA PHE A 330 -7.25 -4.96 -10.36
C PHE A 330 -6.89 -6.17 -9.48
N ASP A 331 -5.64 -6.30 -9.03
CA ASP A 331 -5.22 -7.37 -8.12
C ASP A 331 -5.65 -7.12 -6.67
N ALA A 332 -5.69 -5.85 -6.26
CA ALA A 332 -6.04 -5.45 -4.90
C ALA A 332 -7.55 -5.25 -4.67
N VAL A 333 -8.39 -5.37 -5.71
CA VAL A 333 -9.86 -5.26 -5.55
C VAL A 333 -10.37 -6.35 -4.61
N GLU A 334 -11.26 -5.96 -3.70
CA GLU A 334 -11.95 -6.82 -2.74
C GLU A 334 -13.37 -7.18 -3.23
N ASP A 335 -13.97 -8.18 -2.57
CA ASP A 335 -15.33 -8.63 -2.87
C ASP A 335 -16.34 -7.47 -2.66
N GLY A 336 -17.21 -7.25 -3.64
CA GLY A 336 -18.21 -6.19 -3.60
C GLY A 336 -17.72 -4.79 -3.97
N GLU A 337 -16.42 -4.60 -4.25
CA GLU A 337 -15.90 -3.30 -4.71
C GLU A 337 -16.15 -3.03 -6.20
N VAL A 338 -16.26 -1.76 -6.55
CA VAL A 338 -16.33 -1.26 -7.93
C VAL A 338 -15.05 -0.53 -8.26
N ILE A 339 -14.32 -0.98 -9.28
CA ILE A 339 -13.14 -0.26 -9.76
C ILE A 339 -13.60 0.95 -10.57
N VAL A 340 -13.28 2.17 -10.12
CA VAL A 340 -13.63 3.42 -10.81
C VAL A 340 -12.36 4.05 -11.40
N ILE A 341 -12.33 4.20 -12.71
CA ILE A 341 -11.14 4.59 -13.47
C ILE A 341 -11.32 5.99 -14.07
N GLU A 342 -10.58 6.97 -13.56
CA GLU A 342 -10.39 8.27 -14.21
C GLU A 342 -9.43 8.09 -15.39
N ALA A 343 -10.01 8.11 -16.58
CA ALA A 343 -9.39 8.13 -17.89
C ALA A 343 -9.66 9.46 -18.61
N ARG A 344 -9.88 10.53 -17.84
CA ARG A 344 -9.92 11.93 -18.29
C ARG A 344 -11.03 12.20 -19.31
N GLY A 345 -12.10 11.40 -19.32
CA GLY A 345 -13.19 11.52 -20.28
C GLY A 345 -12.82 11.19 -21.73
N ASP A 346 -11.76 10.40 -21.98
CA ASP A 346 -11.27 10.11 -23.34
C ASP A 346 -11.74 8.72 -23.82
N ALA A 347 -12.83 8.71 -24.59
CA ALA A 347 -13.36 7.52 -25.28
C ALA A 347 -12.37 6.85 -26.26
N THR A 348 -11.28 7.53 -26.67
CA THR A 348 -10.33 6.99 -27.65
C THR A 348 -9.25 6.08 -27.04
N THR A 349 -9.51 5.59 -25.83
CA THR A 349 -8.57 4.86 -24.98
C THR A 349 -9.08 3.47 -24.65
N GLY A 350 -8.18 2.53 -24.30
CA GLY A 350 -8.54 1.23 -23.77
C GLY A 350 -8.08 1.15 -22.32
N THR A 351 -8.98 1.35 -21.37
CA THR A 351 -8.67 1.45 -19.94
C THR A 351 -8.69 0.11 -19.22
N LEU A 352 -9.34 -0.88 -19.83
CA LEU A 352 -9.25 -2.30 -19.50
C LEU A 352 -9.55 -3.15 -20.74
N GLY A 353 -9.35 -4.46 -20.60
CA GLY A 353 -9.77 -5.49 -21.55
C GLY A 353 -10.19 -6.76 -20.82
N ASP A 354 -10.43 -7.83 -21.58
CA ASP A 354 -10.92 -9.13 -21.11
C ASP A 354 -10.14 -9.71 -19.91
N ILE A 355 -8.80 -9.72 -19.95
CA ILE A 355 -7.97 -10.30 -18.88
C ILE A 355 -8.15 -9.55 -17.56
N LEU A 356 -8.21 -8.22 -17.61
CA LEU A 356 -8.40 -7.41 -16.40
C LEU A 356 -9.82 -7.53 -15.87
N ALA A 357 -10.83 -7.53 -16.74
CA ALA A 357 -12.21 -7.79 -16.36
C ALA A 357 -12.39 -9.18 -15.71
N LEU A 358 -11.76 -10.20 -16.28
CA LEU A 358 -11.78 -11.55 -15.73
C LEU A 358 -11.13 -11.59 -14.34
N ARG A 359 -10.00 -10.90 -14.17
CA ARG A 359 -9.32 -10.81 -12.89
C ARG A 359 -10.21 -10.13 -11.83
N ALA A 360 -10.82 -9.00 -12.15
CA ALA A 360 -11.75 -8.31 -11.26
C ALA A 360 -12.92 -9.24 -10.86
N LYS A 361 -13.51 -9.96 -11.82
CA LYS A 361 -14.58 -10.93 -11.53
C LYS A 361 -14.12 -12.04 -10.59
N VAL A 362 -12.95 -12.64 -10.84
CA VAL A 362 -12.38 -13.71 -9.99
C VAL A 362 -12.13 -13.22 -8.56
N ARG A 363 -11.84 -11.93 -8.38
CA ARG A 363 -11.63 -11.29 -7.08
C ARG A 363 -12.93 -10.91 -6.35
N GLY A 364 -14.09 -11.07 -7.00
CA GLY A 364 -15.39 -10.72 -6.41
C GLY A 364 -15.82 -9.27 -6.63
N ALA A 365 -15.18 -8.53 -7.53
CA ALA A 365 -15.58 -7.16 -7.82
C ALA A 365 -17.06 -7.10 -8.25
N ALA A 366 -17.79 -6.09 -7.75
CA ALA A 366 -19.15 -5.80 -8.17
C ALA A 366 -19.23 -5.28 -9.61
N GLY A 367 -18.16 -4.65 -10.11
CA GLY A 367 -18.02 -4.22 -11.49
C GLY A 367 -16.90 -3.21 -11.71
N VAL A 368 -16.90 -2.59 -12.90
CA VAL A 368 -15.94 -1.55 -13.28
C VAL A 368 -16.68 -0.36 -13.88
N VAL A 369 -16.24 0.84 -13.54
CA VAL A 369 -16.70 2.10 -14.16
C VAL A 369 -15.48 2.84 -14.68
N THR A 370 -15.52 3.32 -15.91
CA THR A 370 -14.44 4.11 -16.50
C THR A 370 -15.02 5.20 -17.38
N ASP A 371 -14.54 6.43 -17.28
CA ASP A 371 -14.89 7.50 -18.22
C ASP A 371 -14.03 7.46 -19.49
N GLY A 372 -13.46 6.31 -19.82
CA GLY A 372 -12.75 6.04 -21.08
C GLY A 372 -13.39 4.89 -21.87
N GLY A 373 -12.68 4.43 -22.90
CA GLY A 373 -13.11 3.29 -23.71
C GLY A 373 -12.59 1.93 -23.19
N VAL A 374 -13.23 0.85 -23.65
CA VAL A 374 -12.94 -0.53 -23.26
C VAL A 374 -12.45 -1.32 -24.46
N ARG A 375 -11.35 -2.06 -24.28
CA ARG A 375 -10.81 -2.98 -25.27
C ARG A 375 -11.52 -4.33 -25.17
N ASP A 376 -11.59 -5.07 -26.29
CA ASP A 376 -12.16 -6.41 -26.35
C ASP A 376 -13.60 -6.43 -25.80
N TYR A 377 -14.38 -5.43 -26.21
CA TYR A 377 -15.66 -5.04 -25.62
C TYR A 377 -16.66 -6.20 -25.50
N ASP A 378 -16.80 -6.99 -26.55
CA ASP A 378 -17.71 -8.15 -26.57
C ASP A 378 -17.21 -9.27 -25.64
N ALA A 379 -15.90 -9.54 -25.62
CA ALA A 379 -15.31 -10.52 -24.70
C ALA A 379 -15.44 -10.08 -23.23
N VAL A 380 -15.34 -8.78 -22.96
CA VAL A 380 -15.64 -8.21 -21.63
C VAL A 380 -17.10 -8.44 -21.25
N ALA A 381 -18.04 -8.29 -22.19
CA ALA A 381 -19.46 -8.57 -21.93
C ALA A 381 -19.70 -10.07 -21.64
N GLU A 382 -19.03 -10.97 -22.35
CA GLU A 382 -19.13 -12.43 -22.13
C GLU A 382 -18.64 -12.87 -20.74
N ILE A 383 -17.72 -12.11 -20.12
CA ILE A 383 -17.28 -12.35 -18.74
C ILE A 383 -18.44 -12.15 -17.76
N GLY A 384 -19.43 -11.31 -18.07
CA GLY A 384 -20.61 -11.09 -17.25
C GLY A 384 -20.39 -10.21 -16.01
N LEU A 385 -19.25 -9.51 -15.94
CA LEU A 385 -19.00 -8.46 -14.95
C LEU A 385 -19.60 -7.14 -15.47
N PRO A 386 -20.42 -6.41 -14.70
CA PRO A 386 -20.92 -5.11 -15.15
C PRO A 386 -19.77 -4.13 -15.39
N VAL A 387 -19.66 -3.63 -16.62
CA VAL A 387 -18.68 -2.60 -17.00
C VAL A 387 -19.39 -1.39 -17.60
N PHE A 388 -19.21 -0.23 -16.98
CA PHE A 388 -19.73 1.06 -17.45
C PHE A 388 -18.60 1.85 -18.08
N SER A 389 -18.78 2.25 -19.35
CA SER A 389 -17.73 2.92 -20.12
C SER A 389 -18.27 3.85 -21.20
N GLN A 390 -17.40 4.63 -21.84
CA GLN A 390 -17.75 5.41 -23.04
C GLN A 390 -17.80 4.56 -24.34
N GLY A 391 -17.79 3.23 -24.21
CA GLY A 391 -17.95 2.29 -25.32
C GLY A 391 -16.67 1.57 -25.74
N ALA A 392 -16.75 0.89 -26.88
CA ALA A 392 -15.67 0.05 -27.40
C ALA A 392 -14.53 0.87 -28.02
N HIS A 393 -13.29 0.51 -27.73
CA HIS A 393 -12.12 1.04 -28.43
C HIS A 393 -10.97 0.02 -28.51
N PRO A 394 -10.35 -0.20 -29.69
CA PRO A 394 -9.32 -1.25 -29.87
C PRO A 394 -7.93 -0.88 -29.31
N SER A 395 -7.81 0.18 -28.50
CA SER A 395 -6.49 0.66 -28.06
C SER A 395 -5.94 -0.19 -26.92
N VAL A 396 -4.61 -0.28 -26.87
CA VAL A 396 -3.90 -0.84 -25.71
C VAL A 396 -3.52 0.27 -24.72
N LEU A 397 -3.22 -0.14 -23.48
CA LEU A 397 -2.61 0.75 -22.49
C LEU A 397 -1.33 1.36 -23.08
N GLY A 398 -1.12 2.67 -22.86
CA GLY A 398 0.05 3.38 -23.39
C GLY A 398 -0.16 4.10 -24.72
N ARG A 399 -1.38 4.18 -25.25
CA ARG A 399 -1.66 5.08 -26.39
C ARG A 399 -1.82 6.55 -25.96
N LYS A 400 -2.60 6.77 -24.90
CA LYS A 400 -3.04 8.11 -24.44
C LYS A 400 -2.87 8.31 -22.94
N HIS A 401 -2.62 7.24 -22.19
CA HIS A 401 -2.59 7.24 -20.74
C HIS A 401 -1.39 6.50 -20.16
N VAL A 402 -0.93 6.98 -19.01
CA VAL A 402 -0.08 6.26 -18.07
C VAL A 402 -0.89 5.99 -16.80
N PRO A 403 -0.95 4.75 -16.30
CA PRO A 403 -1.60 4.46 -15.02
C PRO A 403 -0.72 5.01 -13.88
N TRP A 404 -1.31 5.78 -12.96
CA TRP A 404 -0.54 6.61 -12.03
C TRP A 404 -0.81 6.27 -10.56
N ASP A 405 -1.98 6.65 -10.05
CA ASP A 405 -2.36 6.49 -8.64
C ASP A 405 -3.48 5.45 -8.47
N VAL A 406 -3.51 4.80 -7.32
CA VAL A 406 -4.59 3.89 -6.87
C VAL A 406 -5.03 4.34 -5.48
N ASP A 407 -6.32 4.20 -5.16
CA ASP A 407 -6.90 4.54 -3.86
C ASP A 407 -6.68 6.00 -3.44
N VAL A 408 -6.83 6.92 -4.41
CA VAL A 408 -6.84 8.38 -4.20
C VAL A 408 -8.16 8.98 -4.65
N THR A 409 -8.48 10.20 -4.23
CA THR A 409 -9.60 10.95 -4.79
C THR A 409 -9.36 11.22 -6.28
N ILE A 410 -10.34 10.89 -7.12
CA ILE A 410 -10.29 11.05 -8.59
C ILE A 410 -11.45 11.87 -9.12
N SER A 411 -11.33 12.33 -10.37
CA SER A 411 -12.43 12.94 -11.13
C SER A 411 -12.81 12.04 -12.30
N CYS A 412 -13.88 11.27 -12.18
CA CYS A 412 -14.35 10.33 -13.20
C CYS A 412 -15.65 10.84 -13.81
N GLY A 413 -15.67 11.12 -15.12
CA GLY A 413 -16.87 11.61 -15.81
C GLY A 413 -17.45 12.87 -15.17
N GLY A 414 -16.61 13.75 -14.63
CA GLY A 414 -17.03 14.97 -13.94
C GLY A 414 -17.43 14.81 -12.46
N ALA A 415 -17.66 13.59 -11.97
CA ALA A 415 -17.88 13.34 -10.54
C ALA A 415 -16.56 13.25 -9.77
N THR A 416 -16.57 13.76 -8.54
CA THR A 416 -15.52 13.46 -7.56
C THR A 416 -15.81 12.11 -6.93
N VAL A 417 -14.84 11.21 -6.94
CA VAL A 417 -14.96 9.86 -6.36
C VAL A 417 -13.82 9.64 -5.37
N GLN A 418 -14.16 9.32 -4.12
CA GLN A 418 -13.22 8.90 -3.09
C GLN A 418 -13.26 7.37 -2.95
N PRO A 419 -12.13 6.75 -2.54
CA PRO A 419 -12.16 5.35 -2.11
C PRO A 419 -13.23 5.15 -1.03
N GLY A 420 -14.07 4.13 -1.20
CA GLY A 420 -15.17 3.80 -0.29
C GLY A 420 -16.51 4.49 -0.60
N ASP A 421 -16.58 5.45 -1.52
CA ASP A 421 -17.88 6.00 -1.97
C ASP A 421 -18.78 4.90 -2.53
N ILE A 422 -20.09 5.02 -2.34
CA ILE A 422 -21.05 4.04 -2.84
C ILE A 422 -21.36 4.33 -4.31
N ILE A 423 -21.07 3.36 -5.17
CA ILE A 423 -21.33 3.42 -6.60
C ILE A 423 -22.61 2.66 -6.90
N VAL A 424 -23.57 3.32 -7.56
CA VAL A 424 -24.78 2.69 -8.08
C VAL A 424 -24.92 3.04 -9.56
N GLY A 425 -25.14 2.03 -10.40
CA GLY A 425 -25.36 2.27 -11.83
C GLY A 425 -26.42 1.35 -12.41
N ASP A 426 -27.11 1.87 -13.41
CA ASP A 426 -28.10 1.18 -14.25
C ASP A 426 -28.09 1.79 -15.67
N SER A 427 -29.09 1.48 -16.49
CA SER A 427 -29.13 1.95 -17.88
C SER A 427 -29.10 3.48 -18.04
N ASP A 428 -29.46 4.25 -17.02
CA ASP A 428 -29.47 5.73 -17.08
C ASP A 428 -28.11 6.35 -16.74
N GLY A 429 -27.19 5.59 -16.13
CA GLY A 429 -25.83 6.04 -15.83
C GLY A 429 -25.31 5.51 -14.50
N VAL A 430 -24.33 6.22 -13.94
CA VAL A 430 -23.69 5.85 -12.66
C VAL A 430 -23.69 7.04 -11.71
N ILE A 431 -24.05 6.78 -10.45
CA ILE A 431 -24.11 7.74 -9.35
C ILE A 431 -23.09 7.38 -8.28
N VAL A 432 -22.54 8.43 -7.69
CA VAL A 432 -21.56 8.40 -6.60
C VAL A 432 -22.23 8.95 -5.35
N ILE A 433 -22.44 8.11 -4.34
CA ILE A 433 -23.15 8.47 -3.11
C ILE A 433 -22.13 8.48 -1.95
N PRO A 434 -21.97 9.62 -1.24
CA PRO A 434 -21.16 9.65 -0.03
C PRO A 434 -21.68 8.60 0.99
N PRO A 435 -20.82 7.79 1.62
CA PRO A 435 -21.25 6.68 2.48
C PRO A 435 -22.20 7.11 3.61
N ALA A 436 -21.97 8.29 4.18
CA ALA A 436 -22.81 8.86 5.24
C ALA A 436 -24.27 9.14 4.83
N LEU A 437 -24.55 9.25 3.53
CA LEU A 437 -25.87 9.56 2.98
C LEU A 437 -26.56 8.33 2.39
N ALA A 438 -25.83 7.24 2.15
CA ALA A 438 -26.30 6.13 1.34
C ALA A 438 -27.61 5.50 1.85
N ALA A 439 -27.71 5.26 3.16
CA ALA A 439 -28.91 4.66 3.76
C ALA A 439 -30.14 5.57 3.65
N GLU A 440 -29.99 6.86 3.94
CA GLU A 440 -31.09 7.82 3.89
C GLU A 440 -31.56 8.06 2.45
N VAL A 441 -30.62 8.18 1.52
CA VAL A 441 -30.88 8.37 0.09
C VAL A 441 -31.56 7.14 -0.51
N ALA A 442 -31.08 5.92 -0.19
CA ALA A 442 -31.68 4.67 -0.65
C ALA A 442 -33.14 4.54 -0.17
N ALA A 443 -33.37 4.69 1.14
CA ALA A 443 -34.72 4.59 1.70
C ALA A 443 -35.67 5.64 1.10
N SER A 444 -35.20 6.87 0.92
CA SER A 444 -36.01 7.95 0.32
C SER A 444 -36.29 7.71 -1.17
N ALA A 445 -35.36 7.08 -1.89
CA ALA A 445 -35.53 6.75 -3.30
C ALA A 445 -36.56 5.63 -3.46
N VAL A 446 -36.43 4.53 -2.70
CA VAL A 446 -37.40 3.42 -2.70
C VAL A 446 -38.81 3.91 -2.32
N ALA A 447 -38.94 4.77 -1.30
CA ALA A 447 -40.22 5.33 -0.92
C ALA A 447 -40.85 6.21 -2.03
N GLN A 448 -40.03 6.97 -2.75
CA GLN A 448 -40.49 7.77 -3.88
C GLN A 448 -40.94 6.88 -5.04
N GLU A 449 -40.24 5.78 -5.33
CA GLU A 449 -40.66 4.83 -6.38
C GLU A 449 -42.03 4.21 -6.10
N ILE A 450 -42.35 3.90 -4.85
CA ILE A 450 -43.67 3.40 -4.45
C ILE A 450 -44.74 4.47 -4.69
N GLU A 451 -44.45 5.74 -4.35
CA GLU A 451 -45.34 6.88 -4.60
C GLU A 451 -45.54 7.09 -6.11
N ASP A 452 -44.47 7.05 -6.90
CA ASP A 452 -44.48 7.27 -8.34
C ASP A 452 -45.19 6.13 -9.09
N ALA A 453 -45.04 4.88 -8.64
CA ALA A 453 -45.79 3.73 -9.15
C ALA A 453 -47.29 3.89 -8.92
N TRP A 454 -47.69 4.31 -7.72
CA TRP A 454 -49.11 4.59 -7.43
C TRP A 454 -49.64 5.76 -8.26
N ILE A 455 -48.87 6.82 -8.45
CA ILE A 455 -49.20 7.94 -9.34
C ILE A 455 -49.42 7.41 -10.77
N ALA A 456 -48.53 6.57 -11.27
CA ALA A 456 -48.65 5.98 -12.60
C ALA A 456 -49.94 5.15 -12.74
N GLU A 457 -50.35 4.40 -11.72
CA GLU A 457 -51.64 3.69 -11.69
C GLU A 457 -52.83 4.66 -11.76
N GLN A 458 -52.79 5.77 -11.01
CA GLN A 458 -53.86 6.77 -11.05
C GLN A 458 -53.95 7.45 -12.43
N VAL A 459 -52.82 7.74 -13.07
CA VAL A 459 -52.77 8.25 -14.44
C VAL A 459 -53.33 7.22 -15.42
N ALA A 460 -52.96 5.94 -15.28
CA ALA A 460 -53.49 4.85 -16.10
C ALA A 460 -55.01 4.66 -15.92
N ALA A 461 -55.54 4.95 -14.73
CA ALA A 461 -56.98 4.99 -14.44
C ALA A 461 -57.71 6.21 -15.03
N GLY A 462 -56.99 7.13 -15.69
CA GLY A 462 -57.55 8.27 -16.42
C GLY A 462 -57.58 9.58 -15.64
N HIS A 463 -56.92 9.66 -14.49
CA HIS A 463 -56.82 10.91 -13.72
C HIS A 463 -55.81 11.89 -14.36
N PRO A 464 -56.08 13.21 -14.32
CA PRO A 464 -55.14 14.21 -14.84
C PRO A 464 -53.88 14.29 -13.98
N VAL A 465 -52.74 14.60 -14.61
CA VAL A 465 -51.44 14.75 -13.92
C VAL A 465 -51.39 16.01 -13.04
N ASP A 466 -52.21 17.02 -13.34
CA ASP A 466 -52.25 18.27 -12.59
C ASP A 466 -52.75 18.03 -11.16
N GLY A 467 -51.94 18.42 -10.18
CA GLY A 467 -52.15 18.14 -8.76
C GLY A 467 -51.86 16.69 -8.32
N LEU A 468 -51.59 15.78 -9.25
CA LEU A 468 -51.21 14.39 -8.96
C LEU A 468 -49.67 14.20 -8.99
N PHE A 469 -48.95 14.94 -9.84
CA PHE A 469 -47.48 14.89 -9.92
C PHE A 469 -46.87 16.31 -9.94
N PRO A 470 -46.40 16.84 -8.79
CA PRO A 470 -46.38 16.21 -7.45
C PRO A 470 -47.76 16.19 -6.77
N LEU A 471 -47.95 15.26 -5.82
CA LEU A 471 -49.19 15.12 -5.06
C LEU A 471 -49.56 16.39 -4.27
N ASN A 472 -50.74 16.95 -4.57
CA ASN A 472 -51.39 17.96 -3.74
C ASN A 472 -51.96 17.33 -2.44
N ALA A 473 -52.55 18.15 -1.57
CA ALA A 473 -53.08 17.68 -0.28
C ALA A 473 -54.17 16.59 -0.41
N GLU A 474 -55.01 16.66 -1.45
CA GLU A 474 -56.08 15.67 -1.65
C GLU A 474 -55.51 14.32 -2.09
N TRP A 475 -54.63 14.32 -3.10
CA TRP A 475 -54.02 13.10 -3.61
C TRP A 475 -53.07 12.45 -2.59
N ARG A 476 -52.37 13.27 -1.79
CA ARG A 476 -51.55 12.79 -0.66
C ARG A 476 -52.37 12.02 0.37
N ALA A 477 -53.54 12.54 0.77
CA ALA A 477 -54.43 11.83 1.71
C ALA A 477 -54.95 10.50 1.13
N ARG A 478 -55.18 10.43 -0.20
CA ARG A 478 -55.59 9.19 -0.88
C ARG A 478 -54.46 8.16 -0.93
N TYR A 479 -53.23 8.60 -1.21
CA TYR A 479 -52.04 7.76 -1.19
C TYR A 479 -51.78 7.19 0.20
N GLU A 480 -51.78 8.04 1.24
CA GLU A 480 -51.56 7.63 2.64
C GLU A 480 -52.59 6.57 3.08
N LYS A 481 -53.85 6.71 2.66
CA LYS A 481 -54.89 5.70 2.89
C LYS A 481 -54.63 4.40 2.12
N ALA A 482 -54.20 4.48 0.86
CA ALA A 482 -53.87 3.29 0.07
C ALA A 482 -52.68 2.50 0.66
N VAL A 483 -51.71 3.21 1.24
CA VAL A 483 -50.59 2.62 1.99
C VAL A 483 -51.08 1.95 3.28
N SER A 484 -51.95 2.60 4.06
CA SER A 484 -52.49 2.01 5.29
C SER A 484 -53.32 0.75 5.06
N ASP A 485 -54.04 0.71 3.93
CA ASP A 485 -54.90 -0.42 3.55
C ASP A 485 -54.12 -1.57 2.87
N GLY A 486 -52.79 -1.43 2.73
CA GLY A 486 -51.90 -2.45 2.12
C GLY A 486 -52.10 -2.65 0.62
N SER A 487 -52.71 -1.67 -0.06
CA SER A 487 -53.05 -1.72 -1.49
C SER A 487 -51.94 -1.21 -2.40
N THR A 488 -50.88 -0.65 -1.83
CA THR A 488 -49.62 -0.31 -2.51
C THR A 488 -48.55 -1.28 -2.01
N ARG A 489 -47.93 -2.05 -2.91
CA ARG A 489 -46.79 -2.92 -2.61
C ARG A 489 -45.69 -2.70 -3.61
#